data_AF-A0A2K3PNB5-F1
#
_entry.id   AF-A0A2K3PNB5-F1
#
_cell.length_a   1.000
_cell.length_b   1.000
_cell.length_c   1.000
_cell.angle_alpha   90.00
_cell.angle_beta   90.00
_cell.angle_gamma   90.00
#
_symmetry.space_group_name_H-M   'P 1'
#
loop_
_entity.id
_entity.type
_entity.pdbx_description
1 polymer ?
#
loop_
_entity_poly.entity_id
_entity_poly.type
_entity_poly.pdbx_seq_one_letter_code
_entity_poly.pdbx_strand_id
1 'polypeptide(L)'
;MADLLSLSSFLFSIITFFFFYFLSVHGDNSTQSSITQINYDLYHSSRNLMDEIKEMVHRHSDRLSMEKVKAGNKGYSAEIAVVTYCKGKKDSAENPKLRILLSFGQHGRELITSELAFRILSILSEEKHLPGMDEASLNSILDKVVIKVVPMENINGRKLVEGGDLCERRNGRGVDLNRNWSVDWGKKEKDYDPYEENPGIAPFSEPESQIMRKLAVSFEPHIWVNVHSGMEMCTLYNPSRS
;
A
#
# COMPACT_ATOMS: atom_id res chain seq x y z
N MET A 1 66.19 10.99 19.90
CA MET A 1 65.32 9.79 19.94
C MET A 1 64.43 9.72 21.20
N ALA A 2 64.19 10.85 21.89
CA ALA A 2 63.27 10.94 23.03
C ALA A 2 62.04 11.85 22.73
N ASP A 3 62.10 12.68 21.69
CA ASP A 3 61.05 13.66 21.38
C ASP A 3 59.98 13.19 20.37
N LEU A 4 60.03 11.92 19.91
CA LEU A 4 58.98 11.34 19.06
C LEU A 4 58.02 10.39 19.80
N LEU A 5 58.33 10.01 21.04
CA LEU A 5 57.48 9.12 21.84
C LEU A 5 56.51 9.89 22.76
N SER A 6 56.77 11.17 23.03
CA SER A 6 55.94 12.02 23.90
C SER A 6 54.64 12.51 23.23
N LEU A 7 54.60 12.62 21.89
CA LEU A 7 53.37 13.00 21.17
C LEU A 7 52.37 11.83 20.99
N SER A 8 52.81 10.58 21.14
CA SER A 8 51.93 9.41 20.95
C SER A 8 51.01 9.16 22.17
N SER A 9 51.47 9.52 23.37
CA SER A 9 50.74 9.29 24.62
C SER A 9 49.60 10.29 24.85
N PHE A 10 49.68 11.48 24.25
CA PHE A 10 48.66 12.52 24.41
C PHE A 10 47.48 12.35 23.43
N LEU A 11 47.74 11.86 22.23
CA LEU A 11 46.70 11.58 21.23
C LEU A 11 45.90 10.29 21.53
N PHE A 12 46.51 9.30 22.18
CA PHE A 12 45.80 8.08 22.57
C PHE A 12 44.78 8.33 23.70
N SER A 13 45.09 9.24 24.63
CA SER A 13 44.19 9.58 25.75
C SER A 13 42.93 10.34 25.31
N ILE A 14 43.00 11.13 24.22
CA ILE A 14 41.85 11.89 23.70
C ILE A 14 40.88 10.97 22.95
N ILE A 15 41.37 9.94 22.26
CA ILE A 15 40.52 8.98 21.53
C ILE A 15 39.79 8.04 22.48
N THR A 16 40.39 7.62 23.61
CA THR A 16 39.69 6.84 24.64
C THR A 16 38.69 7.66 25.46
N PHE A 17 38.85 8.99 25.55
CA PHE A 17 37.86 9.84 26.24
C PHE A 17 36.64 10.17 25.36
N PHE A 18 36.78 10.15 24.03
CA PHE A 18 35.66 10.31 23.10
C PHE A 18 34.90 8.99 22.80
N PHE A 19 35.47 7.83 23.11
CA PHE A 19 34.79 6.54 22.92
C PHE A 19 33.87 6.13 24.08
N PHE A 20 33.96 6.78 25.24
CA PHE A 20 33.07 6.51 26.40
C PHE A 20 31.91 7.50 26.54
N TYR A 21 31.79 8.48 25.64
CA TYR A 21 30.63 9.39 25.57
C TYR A 21 29.58 8.97 24.52
N PHE A 22 29.67 7.74 23.99
CA PHE A 22 28.49 7.09 23.46
C PHE A 22 27.63 6.65 24.65
N LEU A 23 26.68 7.54 24.97
CA LEU A 23 25.40 7.28 25.61
C LEU A 23 25.18 5.77 25.88
N SER A 24 25.49 5.35 27.10
CA SER A 24 24.68 4.31 27.70
C SER A 24 23.26 4.88 27.75
N VAL A 25 22.44 4.51 26.77
CA VAL A 25 20.99 4.70 26.85
C VAL A 25 20.52 3.78 27.97
N HIS A 26 20.60 4.29 29.20
CA HIS A 26 19.77 3.78 30.27
C HIS A 26 18.34 4.12 29.84
N GLY A 27 17.59 3.10 29.43
CA GLY A 27 16.16 3.23 29.21
C GLY A 27 15.50 3.52 30.55
N ASP A 28 15.46 4.79 30.92
CA ASP A 28 14.65 5.27 32.03
C ASP A 28 13.20 5.08 31.63
N ASN A 29 12.56 4.11 32.28
CA ASN A 29 11.22 3.63 31.98
C ASN A 29 10.15 4.59 32.55
N SER A 30 10.24 5.87 32.17
CA SER A 30 9.46 6.95 32.76
C SER A 30 9.39 8.18 31.83
N THR A 31 8.86 8.01 30.63
CA THR A 31 7.98 9.01 29.98
C THR A 31 7.12 8.26 28.97
N GLN A 32 5.81 8.47 29.04
CA GLN A 32 4.85 7.97 28.08
C GLN A 32 5.35 8.37 26.68
N SER A 33 5.85 7.40 25.89
CA SER A 33 6.30 7.65 24.53
C SER A 33 5.17 8.40 23.82
N SER A 34 5.42 9.64 23.40
CA SER A 34 4.44 10.39 22.64
C SER A 34 4.32 9.68 21.30
N ILE A 35 3.39 8.73 21.21
CA ILE A 35 3.01 8.08 19.97
C ILE A 35 2.75 9.21 18.96
N THR A 36 3.56 9.27 17.90
CA THR A 36 3.39 10.30 16.87
C THR A 36 2.10 10.01 16.14
N GLN A 37 1.05 10.78 16.45
CA GLN A 37 -0.27 10.57 15.87
C GLN A 37 -0.24 10.77 14.35
N ILE A 38 -1.20 10.15 13.65
CA ILE A 38 -1.38 10.36 12.22
C ILE A 38 -1.65 11.86 11.99
N ASN A 39 -0.87 12.47 11.10
CA ASN A 39 -1.09 13.85 10.71
C ASN A 39 -2.24 13.92 9.70
N TYR A 40 -3.42 14.29 10.18
CA TYR A 40 -4.63 14.40 9.36
C TYR A 40 -4.67 15.64 8.45
N ASP A 41 -3.69 16.55 8.54
CA ASP A 41 -3.50 17.61 7.54
C ASP A 41 -2.84 17.07 6.26
N LEU A 42 -2.18 15.91 6.35
CA LEU A 42 -1.48 15.26 5.24
C LEU A 42 -2.18 14.00 4.73
N TYR A 43 -2.80 13.24 5.64
CA TYR A 43 -3.47 11.98 5.33
C TYR A 43 -4.94 12.04 5.72
N HIS A 44 -5.80 11.49 4.89
CA HIS A 44 -7.19 11.27 5.25
C HIS A 44 -7.31 10.08 6.21
N SER A 45 -8.32 10.11 7.08
CA SER A 45 -8.82 8.87 7.66
C SER A 45 -9.44 8.00 6.58
N SER A 46 -9.49 6.69 6.82
CA SER A 46 -10.08 5.70 5.93
C SER A 46 -11.52 6.03 5.57
N ARG A 47 -12.28 6.54 6.54
CA ARG A 47 -13.64 7.01 6.33
C ARG A 47 -13.68 8.20 5.39
N ASN A 48 -12.93 9.26 5.71
CA ASN A 48 -12.96 10.50 4.92
C ASN A 48 -12.46 10.26 3.50
N LEU A 49 -11.38 9.49 3.32
CA LEU A 49 -10.85 9.14 2.01
C LEU A 49 -11.88 8.41 1.15
N MET A 50 -12.56 7.42 1.73
CA MET A 50 -13.56 6.63 1.01
C MET A 50 -14.83 7.43 0.72
N ASP A 51 -15.20 8.37 1.59
CA ASP A 51 -16.31 9.29 1.36
C ASP A 51 -15.98 10.28 0.22
N GLU A 52 -14.78 10.87 0.20
CA GLU A 52 -14.28 11.73 -0.89
C GLU A 52 -14.24 10.99 -2.24
N ILE A 53 -13.73 9.75 -2.26
CA ILE A 53 -13.74 8.90 -3.48
C ILE A 53 -15.18 8.67 -3.94
N LYS A 54 -16.10 8.38 -3.01
CA LYS A 54 -17.51 8.15 -3.36
C LYS A 54 -18.16 9.40 -3.95
N GLU A 55 -17.90 10.57 -3.38
CA GLU A 55 -18.39 11.85 -3.90
C GLU A 55 -17.81 12.19 -5.26
N MET A 56 -16.51 11.95 -5.47
CA MET A 56 -15.85 12.08 -6.77
C MET A 56 -16.50 11.18 -7.83
N VAL A 57 -16.73 9.90 -7.50
CA VAL A 57 -17.43 8.97 -8.42
C VAL A 57 -18.83 9.47 -8.75
N HIS A 58 -19.55 10.05 -7.78
CA HIS A 58 -20.88 10.62 -8.03
C HIS A 58 -20.83 11.82 -8.99
N ARG A 59 -19.87 12.73 -8.79
CA ARG A 59 -19.67 13.91 -9.65
C ARG A 59 -19.26 13.56 -11.08
N HIS A 60 -18.55 12.44 -11.28
CA HIS A 60 -18.02 11.99 -12.57
C HIS A 60 -18.57 10.63 -13.01
N SER A 61 -19.88 10.45 -12.86
CA SER A 61 -20.57 9.19 -13.19
C SER A 61 -20.59 8.84 -14.69
N ASP A 62 -20.18 9.76 -15.56
CA ASP A 62 -19.98 9.54 -17.00
C ASP A 62 -18.78 8.61 -17.30
N ARG A 63 -17.80 8.56 -16.39
CA ARG A 63 -16.53 7.83 -16.58
C ARG A 63 -16.10 6.98 -15.39
N LEU A 64 -16.58 7.31 -14.19
CA LEU A 64 -16.31 6.57 -12.96
C LEU A 64 -17.56 5.83 -12.49
N SER A 65 -17.36 4.60 -12.03
CA SER A 65 -18.35 3.85 -11.28
C SER A 65 -17.69 3.18 -10.09
N MET A 66 -18.44 2.92 -9.02
CA MET A 66 -17.91 2.26 -7.83
C MET A 66 -18.82 1.13 -7.39
N GLU A 67 -18.22 -0.02 -7.14
CA GLU A 67 -18.87 -1.18 -6.54
C GLU A 67 -18.18 -1.55 -5.22
N LYS A 68 -18.90 -2.28 -4.36
CA LYS A 68 -18.35 -2.84 -3.12
C LYS A 68 -18.46 -4.35 -3.19
N VAL A 69 -17.33 -5.03 -3.07
CA VAL A 69 -17.27 -6.49 -3.04
C VAL A 69 -17.09 -6.93 -1.59
N LYS A 70 -17.94 -7.84 -1.13
CA LYS A 70 -17.93 -8.36 0.24
C LYS A 70 -17.59 -9.84 0.22
N ALA A 71 -16.85 -10.26 1.23
CA ALA A 71 -16.64 -11.66 1.56
C ALA A 71 -16.55 -11.81 3.08
N GLY A 72 -16.79 -13.02 3.57
CA GLY A 72 -16.64 -13.31 4.98
C GLY A 72 -16.48 -14.80 5.22
N ASN A 73 -15.73 -15.13 6.26
CA ASN A 73 -15.54 -16.50 6.72
C ASN A 73 -15.24 -16.51 8.22
N LYS A 74 -15.67 -17.57 8.91
CA LYS A 74 -15.36 -17.82 10.34
C LYS A 74 -15.59 -16.59 11.25
N GLY A 75 -16.71 -15.87 11.04
CA GLY A 75 -17.08 -14.69 11.85
C GLY A 75 -16.33 -13.39 11.50
N TYR A 76 -15.49 -13.39 10.48
CA TYR A 76 -14.79 -12.21 9.97
C TYR A 76 -15.30 -11.83 8.59
N SER A 77 -15.35 -10.53 8.29
CA SER A 77 -15.81 -10.02 7.01
C SER A 77 -14.92 -8.90 6.50
N ALA A 78 -14.74 -8.85 5.19
CA ALA A 78 -14.10 -7.75 4.49
C ALA A 78 -15.05 -7.15 3.45
N GLU A 79 -14.90 -5.85 3.24
CA GLU A 79 -15.54 -5.09 2.17
C GLU A 79 -14.44 -4.31 1.46
N ILE A 80 -14.33 -4.49 0.14
CA ILE A 80 -13.37 -3.78 -0.71
C ILE A 80 -14.15 -2.96 -1.73
N ALA A 81 -13.86 -1.66 -1.79
CA ALA A 81 -14.38 -0.80 -2.84
C ALA A 81 -13.53 -0.96 -4.11
N VAL A 82 -14.21 -0.99 -5.26
CA VAL A 82 -13.57 -1.06 -6.57
C VAL A 82 -14.13 0.08 -7.41
N VAL A 83 -13.27 1.02 -7.79
CA VAL A 83 -13.61 2.13 -8.67
C VAL A 83 -13.19 1.77 -10.08
N THR A 84 -14.13 1.79 -11.02
CA THR A 84 -13.86 1.52 -12.44
C THR A 84 -13.87 2.83 -13.21
N TYR A 85 -12.76 3.13 -13.86
CA TYR A 85 -12.65 4.16 -14.89
C TYR A 85 -12.84 3.55 -16.27
N CYS A 86 -13.76 4.12 -17.05
CA CYS A 86 -13.95 3.80 -18.46
C CYS A 86 -14.56 5.00 -19.18
N LYS A 87 -13.84 5.57 -20.16
CA LYS A 87 -14.28 6.68 -21.01
C LYS A 87 -14.49 6.20 -22.46
N GLY A 88 -15.44 6.75 -23.20
CA GLY A 88 -15.66 6.40 -24.61
C GLY A 88 -16.48 5.13 -24.83
N LYS A 89 -16.26 4.44 -25.98
CA LYS A 89 -17.04 3.24 -26.34
C LYS A 89 -16.82 2.11 -25.33
N LYS A 90 -17.87 1.31 -25.10
CA LYS A 90 -17.76 0.12 -24.24
C LYS A 90 -16.77 -0.88 -24.81
N ASP A 91 -16.10 -1.59 -23.91
CA ASP A 91 -15.24 -2.72 -24.26
C ASP A 91 -16.06 -3.74 -25.05
N SER A 92 -15.55 -4.14 -26.21
CA SER A 92 -16.23 -5.03 -27.16
C SER A 92 -15.21 -5.78 -28.01
N ALA A 93 -15.62 -6.89 -28.62
CA ALA A 93 -14.75 -7.67 -29.51
C ALA A 93 -14.18 -6.83 -30.68
N GLU A 94 -14.93 -5.82 -31.13
CA GLU A 94 -14.53 -4.92 -32.22
C GLU A 94 -13.63 -3.76 -31.75
N ASN A 95 -13.66 -3.42 -30.46
CA ASN A 95 -12.84 -2.37 -29.86
C ASN A 95 -12.37 -2.81 -28.46
N PRO A 96 -11.46 -3.81 -28.38
CA PRO A 96 -11.00 -4.33 -27.11
C PRO A 96 -10.19 -3.28 -26.37
N LYS A 97 -10.48 -3.12 -25.08
CA LYS A 97 -9.74 -2.19 -24.22
C LYS A 97 -8.63 -2.90 -23.44
N LEU A 98 -7.53 -2.19 -23.24
CA LEU A 98 -6.49 -2.61 -22.31
C LEU A 98 -7.04 -2.52 -20.88
N ARG A 99 -7.00 -3.63 -20.16
CA ARG A 99 -7.52 -3.76 -18.79
C ARG A 99 -6.37 -3.66 -17.78
N ILE A 100 -6.45 -2.68 -16.88
CA ILE A 100 -5.44 -2.41 -15.86
C ILE A 100 -6.10 -2.51 -14.48
N LEU A 101 -5.53 -3.31 -13.59
CA LEU A 101 -5.90 -3.37 -12.17
C LEU A 101 -4.83 -2.66 -11.35
N LEU A 102 -5.23 -1.67 -10.56
CA LEU A 102 -4.37 -0.98 -9.61
C LEU A 102 -4.89 -1.24 -8.20
N SER A 103 -4.07 -1.76 -7.29
CA SER A 103 -4.45 -2.02 -5.91
C SER A 103 -3.51 -1.34 -4.92
N PHE A 104 -4.10 -0.77 -3.87
CA PHE A 104 -3.43 0.06 -2.87
C PHE A 104 -3.90 -0.30 -1.47
N GLY A 105 -3.14 0.10 -0.45
CA GLY A 105 -3.53 -0.06 0.95
C GLY A 105 -3.70 -1.52 1.38
N GLN A 106 -2.87 -2.43 0.85
CA GLN A 106 -2.85 -3.82 1.28
C GLN A 106 -2.27 -3.97 2.68
N HIS A 107 -1.25 -3.18 3.02
CA HIS A 107 -0.72 -3.10 4.38
C HIS A 107 -1.33 -1.94 5.17
N GLY A 108 -1.74 -2.24 6.40
CA GLY A 108 -2.41 -1.31 7.30
C GLY A 108 -1.65 -0.01 7.49
N ARG A 109 -0.34 -0.04 7.69
CA ARG A 109 0.49 1.16 7.99
C ARG A 109 0.91 2.01 6.78
N GLU A 110 0.66 1.55 5.56
CA GLU A 110 1.15 2.23 4.34
C GLU A 110 0.13 3.28 3.85
N LEU A 111 -0.11 4.34 4.64
CA LEU A 111 -1.15 5.37 4.39
C LEU A 111 -1.04 6.01 3.01
N ILE A 112 0.19 6.34 2.58
CA ILE A 112 0.47 7.07 1.33
C ILE A 112 -0.04 6.36 0.08
N THR A 113 -0.13 5.03 0.11
CA THR A 113 -0.59 4.25 -1.06
C THR A 113 -2.06 4.55 -1.37
N SER A 114 -2.91 4.67 -0.35
CA SER A 114 -4.32 5.02 -0.52
C SER A 114 -4.53 6.47 -0.95
N GLU A 115 -3.69 7.40 -0.46
CA GLU A 115 -3.69 8.79 -0.94
C GLU A 115 -3.28 8.89 -2.42
N LEU A 116 -2.29 8.09 -2.83
CA LEU A 116 -1.90 8.01 -4.23
C LEU A 116 -3.04 7.48 -5.11
N ALA A 117 -3.80 6.49 -4.62
CA ALA A 117 -4.98 5.99 -5.31
C ALA A 117 -6.02 7.11 -5.53
N PHE A 118 -6.30 7.90 -4.49
CA PHE A 118 -7.19 9.06 -4.58
C PHE A 118 -6.67 10.12 -5.56
N ARG A 119 -5.36 10.39 -5.56
CA ARG A 119 -4.76 11.33 -6.51
C ARG A 119 -4.85 10.84 -7.95
N ILE A 120 -4.64 9.55 -8.20
CA ILE A 120 -4.81 8.94 -9.54
C ILE A 120 -6.25 9.07 -9.99
N LEU A 121 -7.22 8.75 -9.13
CA LEU A 121 -8.64 8.90 -9.43
C LEU A 121 -9.00 10.36 -9.75
N SER A 122 -8.43 11.32 -9.01
CA SER A 122 -8.61 12.76 -9.27
C SER A 122 -8.08 13.18 -10.64
N ILE A 123 -7.02 12.54 -11.14
CA ILE A 123 -6.47 12.80 -12.48
C ILE A 123 -7.37 12.16 -13.54
N LEU A 124 -7.81 10.92 -13.32
CA LEU A 124 -8.72 10.22 -14.22
C LEU A 124 -10.08 10.92 -14.32
N SER A 125 -10.51 11.62 -13.27
CA SER A 125 -11.71 12.46 -13.26
C SER A 125 -11.49 13.88 -13.78
N GLU A 126 -10.28 14.24 -14.23
CA GLU A 126 -9.91 15.60 -14.69
C GLU A 126 -10.05 16.69 -13.61
N GLU A 127 -10.17 16.33 -12.32
CA GLU A 127 -10.14 17.30 -11.20
C GLU A 127 -8.73 17.80 -10.89
N LYS A 128 -7.71 17.02 -11.27
CA LYS A 128 -6.29 17.36 -11.16
C LYS A 128 -5.59 17.05 -12.46
N HIS A 129 -4.62 17.90 -12.81
CA HIS A 129 -3.84 17.76 -14.03
C HIS A 129 -2.40 17.40 -13.69
N LEU A 130 -1.75 16.62 -14.55
CA LEU A 130 -0.33 16.31 -14.42
C LEU A 130 0.49 17.43 -15.09
N PRO A 131 1.43 18.07 -14.36
CA PRO A 131 2.25 19.12 -14.95
C PRO A 131 3.13 18.53 -16.05
N GLY A 132 3.15 19.19 -17.21
CA GLY A 132 4.01 18.80 -18.34
C GLY A 132 3.51 17.63 -19.18
N MET A 133 2.28 17.16 -18.98
CA MET A 133 1.66 16.12 -19.82
C MET A 133 0.70 16.74 -20.84
N ASP A 134 0.81 16.33 -22.11
CA ASP A 134 -0.15 16.70 -23.16
C ASP A 134 -1.50 15.99 -22.93
N GLU A 135 -2.54 16.77 -22.67
CA GLU A 135 -3.88 16.27 -22.37
C GLU A 135 -4.50 15.51 -23.55
N ALA A 136 -4.19 15.91 -24.78
CA ALA A 136 -4.72 15.24 -25.97
C ALA A 136 -4.16 13.82 -26.10
N SER A 137 -2.85 13.66 -25.91
CA SER A 137 -2.18 12.36 -25.87
C SER A 137 -2.68 11.48 -24.73
N LEU A 138 -2.84 12.05 -23.53
CA LEU A 138 -3.38 11.33 -22.38
C LEU A 138 -4.81 10.84 -22.65
N ASN A 139 -5.69 11.70 -23.15
CA ASN A 139 -7.08 11.34 -23.47
C ASN A 139 -7.17 10.23 -24.52
N SER A 140 -6.33 10.30 -25.58
CA SER A 140 -6.26 9.26 -26.62
C SER A 140 -5.84 7.89 -26.09
N ILE A 141 -4.98 7.86 -25.07
CA ILE A 141 -4.61 6.62 -24.37
C ILE A 141 -5.77 6.17 -23.48
N LEU A 142 -6.36 7.08 -22.70
CA LEU A 142 -7.42 6.77 -21.75
C LEU A 142 -8.71 6.23 -22.42
N ASP A 143 -8.99 6.63 -23.66
CA ASP A 143 -10.11 6.09 -24.45
C ASP A 143 -9.95 4.59 -24.76
N LYS A 144 -8.73 4.06 -24.70
CA LYS A 144 -8.39 2.67 -25.03
C LYS A 144 -8.19 1.78 -23.82
N VAL A 145 -8.41 2.30 -22.60
CA VAL A 145 -8.22 1.54 -21.36
C VAL A 145 -9.49 1.43 -20.53
N VAL A 146 -9.56 0.37 -19.74
CA VAL A 146 -10.43 0.26 -18.56
C VAL A 146 -9.51 0.07 -17.37
N ILE A 147 -9.64 0.92 -16.36
CA ILE A 147 -8.82 0.86 -15.15
C ILE A 147 -9.74 0.54 -13.98
N LYS A 148 -9.47 -0.56 -13.28
CA LYS A 148 -10.07 -0.83 -11.96
C LYS A 148 -9.06 -0.43 -10.89
N VAL A 149 -9.49 0.44 -9.98
CA VAL A 149 -8.70 0.92 -8.84
C VAL A 149 -9.32 0.38 -7.56
N VAL A 150 -8.51 -0.31 -6.76
CA VAL A 150 -8.83 -0.70 -5.38
C VAL A 150 -8.07 0.26 -4.46
N PRO A 151 -8.72 1.34 -3.98
CA PRO A 151 -8.02 2.39 -3.25
C PRO A 151 -7.54 1.96 -1.86
N MET A 152 -8.18 0.95 -1.29
CA MET A 152 -7.83 0.37 0.01
C MET A 152 -8.30 -1.08 0.08
N GLU A 153 -7.36 -2.01 -0.04
CA GLU A 153 -7.62 -3.45 0.07
C GLU A 153 -7.90 -3.87 1.53
N ASN A 154 -7.19 -3.27 2.50
CA ASN A 154 -7.19 -3.69 3.90
C ASN A 154 -7.79 -2.62 4.83
N ILE A 155 -9.10 -2.37 4.71
CA ILE A 155 -9.79 -1.41 5.58
C ILE A 155 -9.78 -1.86 7.06
N ASN A 156 -9.76 -3.17 7.31
CA ASN A 156 -9.78 -3.70 8.67
C ASN A 156 -8.43 -3.46 9.40
N GLY A 157 -7.30 -3.67 8.72
CA GLY A 157 -5.97 -3.33 9.23
C GLY A 157 -5.79 -1.81 9.36
N ARG A 158 -6.28 -1.04 8.39
CA ARG A 158 -6.28 0.43 8.45
C ARG A 158 -6.97 0.97 9.70
N LYS A 159 -8.09 0.37 10.13
CA LYS A 159 -8.79 0.77 11.37
C LYS A 159 -7.96 0.56 12.63
N LEU A 160 -7.11 -0.48 12.68
CA LEU A 160 -6.19 -0.71 13.80
C LEU A 160 -5.13 0.40 13.86
N VAL A 161 -4.57 0.75 12.71
CA VAL A 161 -3.61 1.86 12.56
C VAL A 161 -4.22 3.18 12.99
N GLU A 162 -5.42 3.51 12.52
CA GLU A 162 -6.16 4.71 12.92
C GLU A 162 -6.60 4.70 14.39
N GLY A 163 -6.73 3.50 14.98
CA GLY A 163 -6.99 3.28 16.39
C GLY A 163 -5.76 3.40 17.30
N GLY A 164 -4.57 3.61 16.73
CA GLY A 164 -3.32 3.84 17.46
C GLY A 164 -2.25 2.76 17.29
N ASP A 165 -2.55 1.63 16.64
CA ASP A 165 -1.56 0.60 16.32
C ASP A 165 -0.80 0.97 15.03
N LEU A 166 0.00 2.04 15.09
CA LEU A 166 0.59 2.69 13.92
C LEU A 166 1.52 1.79 13.09
N CYS A 167 2.03 0.71 13.70
CA CYS A 167 2.93 -0.23 13.04
C CYS A 167 2.21 -1.44 12.45
N GLU A 168 0.89 -1.57 12.61
CA GLU A 168 0.15 -2.72 12.11
C GLU A 168 0.19 -2.76 10.58
N ARG A 169 0.80 -3.83 10.08
CA ARG A 169 0.94 -4.12 8.65
C ARG A 169 -0.20 -5.00 8.14
N ARG A 170 -0.70 -5.90 8.98
CA ARG A 170 -1.56 -7.03 8.62
C ARG A 170 -3.03 -6.61 8.57
N ASN A 171 -3.91 -7.55 8.25
CA ASN A 171 -5.35 -7.32 8.33
C ASN A 171 -5.87 -7.35 9.78
N GLY A 172 -7.18 -7.16 9.95
CA GLY A 172 -7.82 -7.18 11.29
C GLY A 172 -7.77 -8.52 12.03
N ARG A 173 -7.19 -9.57 11.45
CA ARG A 173 -6.92 -10.87 12.10
C ARG A 173 -5.42 -11.15 12.28
N GLY A 174 -4.55 -10.17 11.99
CA GLY A 174 -3.11 -10.36 12.08
C GLY A 174 -2.56 -11.29 10.99
N VAL A 175 -3.17 -11.31 9.80
CA VAL A 175 -2.63 -12.01 8.62
C VAL A 175 -2.09 -11.00 7.61
N ASP A 176 -0.88 -11.24 7.10
CA ASP A 176 -0.31 -10.47 6.00
C ASP A 176 -0.97 -10.91 4.68
N LEU A 177 -1.77 -10.00 4.10
CA LEU A 177 -2.48 -10.25 2.84
C LEU A 177 -1.54 -10.51 1.67
N ASN A 178 -0.31 -9.97 1.70
CA ASN A 178 0.71 -10.19 0.67
C ASN A 178 1.46 -11.53 0.87
N ARG A 179 1.17 -12.26 1.95
CA ARG A 179 1.65 -13.65 2.19
C ARG A 179 0.52 -14.68 2.11
N ASN A 180 -0.73 -14.23 1.92
CA ASN A 180 -1.92 -15.09 1.88
C ASN A 180 -2.29 -15.60 0.47
N TRP A 181 -1.42 -15.39 -0.53
CA TRP A 181 -1.60 -15.90 -1.90
C TRP A 181 -1.19 -17.37 -1.99
N SER A 182 -1.68 -18.10 -3.01
CA SER A 182 -1.30 -19.51 -3.23
C SER A 182 0.10 -19.70 -3.80
N VAL A 183 0.66 -18.66 -4.41
CA VAL A 183 2.03 -18.69 -4.95
C VAL A 183 3.02 -18.61 -3.80
N ASP A 184 3.94 -19.56 -3.72
CA ASP A 184 4.97 -19.65 -2.67
C ASP A 184 4.40 -19.55 -1.23
N TRP A 185 3.16 -20.02 -1.03
CA TRP A 185 2.50 -19.92 0.28
C TRP A 185 3.30 -20.65 1.37
N GLY A 186 3.53 -19.96 2.49
CA GLY A 186 4.29 -20.51 3.62
C GLY A 186 5.81 -20.57 3.40
N LYS A 187 6.31 -20.14 2.24
CA LYS A 187 7.74 -19.93 2.01
C LYS A 187 8.21 -18.77 2.89
N LYS A 188 9.35 -18.99 3.57
CA LYS A 188 9.96 -18.00 4.46
C LYS A 188 11.28 -17.57 3.84
N GLU A 189 11.40 -16.28 3.55
CA GLU A 189 12.65 -15.70 3.11
C GLU A 189 13.62 -15.54 4.30
N LYS A 190 14.89 -15.20 4.03
CA LYS A 190 15.93 -15.16 5.06
C LYS A 190 15.67 -14.12 6.16
N ASP A 191 14.97 -13.05 5.81
CA ASP A 191 14.59 -11.92 6.64
C ASP A 191 13.13 -12.00 7.15
N TYR A 192 12.52 -13.19 7.07
CA TYR A 192 11.14 -13.43 7.53
C TYR A 192 10.91 -13.00 8.99
N ASP A 193 9.98 -12.08 9.19
CA ASP A 193 9.47 -11.70 10.51
C ASP A 193 8.13 -12.41 10.78
N PRO A 194 8.06 -13.36 11.73
CA PRO A 194 6.82 -14.08 12.05
C PRO A 194 5.71 -13.17 12.59
N TYR A 195 6.05 -12.02 13.17
CA TYR A 195 5.06 -11.06 13.64
C TYR A 195 4.40 -10.36 12.46
N GLU A 196 5.18 -9.89 11.50
CA GLU A 196 4.66 -9.07 10.40
C GLU A 196 4.17 -9.89 9.19
N GLU A 197 4.79 -11.05 8.93
CA GLU A 197 4.63 -11.81 7.68
C GLU A 197 3.79 -13.09 7.84
N ASN A 198 2.89 -13.14 8.83
CA ASN A 198 2.01 -14.28 9.06
C ASN A 198 1.16 -14.58 7.79
N PRO A 199 1.35 -15.74 7.11
CA PRO A 199 0.66 -16.05 5.85
C PRO A 199 -0.78 -16.53 6.03
N GLY A 200 -1.26 -16.64 7.27
CA GLY A 200 -2.56 -17.23 7.60
C GLY A 200 -2.51 -18.76 7.67
N ILE A 201 -3.69 -19.38 7.77
CA ILE A 201 -3.83 -20.84 7.99
C ILE A 201 -3.83 -21.68 6.71
N ALA A 202 -4.06 -21.04 5.56
CA ALA A 202 -4.06 -21.63 4.23
C ALA A 202 -3.99 -20.50 3.18
N PRO A 203 -3.62 -20.79 1.92
CA PRO A 203 -3.81 -19.85 0.82
C PRO A 203 -5.25 -19.34 0.76
N PHE A 204 -5.42 -18.04 0.54
CA PHE A 204 -6.71 -17.37 0.48
C PHE A 204 -7.59 -17.64 1.71
N SER A 205 -7.01 -17.75 2.90
CA SER A 205 -7.77 -17.82 4.16
C SER A 205 -8.50 -16.53 4.47
N GLU A 206 -8.00 -15.39 3.99
CA GLU A 206 -8.54 -14.08 4.27
C GLU A 206 -9.59 -13.63 3.24
N PRO A 207 -10.76 -13.12 3.68
CA PRO A 207 -11.78 -12.57 2.78
C PRO A 207 -11.25 -11.50 1.83
N GLU A 208 -10.32 -10.64 2.26
CA GLU A 208 -9.68 -9.63 1.42
C GLU A 208 -8.97 -10.27 0.22
N SER A 209 -8.11 -11.27 0.46
CA SER A 209 -7.39 -11.99 -0.60
C SER A 209 -8.35 -12.79 -1.50
N GLN A 210 -9.44 -13.33 -0.96
CA GLN A 210 -10.49 -14.00 -1.74
C GLN A 210 -11.20 -13.02 -2.69
N ILE A 211 -11.51 -11.81 -2.22
CA ILE A 211 -12.11 -10.75 -3.05
C ILE A 211 -11.16 -10.36 -4.17
N MET A 212 -9.89 -10.09 -3.86
CA MET A 212 -8.89 -9.69 -4.86
C MET A 212 -8.65 -10.79 -5.91
N ARG A 213 -8.61 -12.07 -5.50
CA ARG A 213 -8.57 -13.20 -6.44
C ARG A 213 -9.79 -13.22 -7.36
N LYS A 214 -11.00 -13.08 -6.80
CA LYS A 214 -12.24 -13.05 -7.60
C LYS A 214 -12.23 -11.88 -8.58
N LEU A 215 -11.77 -10.71 -8.14
CA LEU A 215 -11.64 -9.53 -8.99
C LEU A 215 -10.66 -9.78 -10.13
N ALA A 216 -9.46 -10.29 -9.85
CA ALA A 216 -8.45 -10.58 -10.86
C ALA A 216 -8.93 -11.62 -11.89
N VAL A 217 -9.58 -12.70 -11.45
CA VAL A 217 -10.11 -13.75 -12.34
C VAL A 217 -11.28 -13.24 -13.19
N SER A 218 -12.17 -12.43 -12.62
CA SER A 218 -13.34 -11.93 -13.37
C SER A 218 -13.02 -10.77 -14.30
N PHE A 219 -12.05 -9.93 -13.94
CA PHE A 219 -11.64 -8.78 -14.73
C PHE A 219 -10.57 -9.12 -15.78
N GLU A 220 -9.82 -10.21 -15.58
CA GLU A 220 -8.73 -10.66 -16.45
C GLU A 220 -7.80 -9.49 -16.87
N PRO A 221 -7.17 -8.80 -15.91
CA PRO A 221 -6.34 -7.65 -16.23
C PRO A 221 -5.13 -8.07 -17.08
N HIS A 222 -4.78 -7.25 -18.06
CA HIS A 222 -3.53 -7.41 -18.81
C HIS A 222 -2.34 -6.95 -17.96
N ILE A 223 -2.57 -5.97 -17.09
CA ILE A 223 -1.58 -5.40 -16.17
C ILE A 223 -2.22 -5.31 -14.79
N TRP A 224 -1.55 -5.84 -13.78
CA TRP A 224 -1.90 -5.62 -12.38
C TRP A 224 -0.71 -5.03 -11.64
N VAL A 225 -0.92 -3.84 -11.07
CA VAL A 225 0.05 -3.16 -10.20
C VAL A 225 -0.49 -3.17 -8.77
N ASN A 226 0.26 -3.75 -7.84
CA ASN A 226 0.04 -3.62 -6.40
C ASN A 226 1.08 -2.65 -5.84
N VAL A 227 0.61 -1.57 -5.20
CA VAL A 227 1.47 -0.47 -4.76
C VAL A 227 1.67 -0.51 -3.25
N HIS A 228 2.94 -0.52 -2.86
CA HIS A 228 3.41 -0.49 -1.47
C HIS A 228 4.25 0.76 -1.19
N SER A 229 4.62 0.97 0.07
CA SER A 229 5.54 2.05 0.48
C SER A 229 6.55 1.60 1.53
N GLY A 230 7.61 2.38 1.72
CA GLY A 230 8.70 2.08 2.67
C GLY A 230 10.04 1.76 1.99
N MET A 231 10.04 1.59 0.67
CA MET A 231 11.24 1.42 -0.16
C MET A 231 10.94 1.85 -1.61
N GLU A 232 11.93 2.39 -2.32
CA GLU A 232 11.84 2.62 -3.77
C GLU A 232 12.18 1.32 -4.51
N MET A 233 11.17 0.59 -4.97
CA MET A 233 11.35 -0.71 -5.64
C MET A 233 10.22 -0.97 -6.64
N CYS A 234 10.56 -1.60 -7.78
CA CYS A 234 9.58 -2.13 -8.75
C CYS A 234 9.89 -3.60 -9.01
N THR A 235 8.94 -4.49 -8.68
CA THR A 235 9.04 -5.93 -8.94
C THR A 235 8.08 -6.32 -10.07
N LEU A 236 8.58 -7.03 -11.07
CA LEU A 236 7.76 -7.56 -12.16
C LEU A 236 7.55 -9.05 -11.96
N TYR A 237 6.28 -9.48 -11.91
CA TYR A 237 5.90 -10.87 -11.83
C TYR A 237 5.21 -11.32 -13.12
N ASN A 238 5.64 -12.45 -13.68
CA ASN A 238 5.00 -13.07 -14.83
C ASN A 238 4.33 -14.39 -14.41
N PRO A 239 3.00 -14.45 -14.27
CA PRO A 239 2.29 -15.65 -13.82
C PRO A 239 2.35 -16.82 -14.81
N SER A 240 2.79 -16.61 -16.06
CA SER A 240 2.91 -17.70 -17.06
C SER A 240 4.11 -18.64 -16.85
N ARG A 241 4.84 -18.51 -15.73
CA ARG A 241 6.03 -19.34 -15.41
C ARG A 241 5.98 -20.03 -14.03
N SER A 242 4.82 -20.07 -13.36
CA SER A 242 4.64 -20.75 -12.07
C SER A 242 3.62 -21.87 -12.15
#